data_AF-A0A839WAD6-F1
#
_entry.id   AF-A0A839WAD6-F1
#
_cell.length_a   1.000
_cell.length_b   1.000
_cell.length_c   1.000
_cell.angle_alpha   90.00
_cell.angle_beta   90.00
_cell.angle_gamma   90.00
#
_symmetry.space_group_name_H-M   'P 1'
#
loop_
_entity.id
_entity.type
_entity.pdbx_description
1 polymer ?
#
loop_
_entity_poly.entity_id
_entity_poly.type
_entity_poly.pdbx_seq_one_letter_code
_entity_poly.pdbx_strand_id
1 'polypeptide(L)'
;MSSREIATLTGITHGEVKRIIKSLETAQRLSQPLVINQFEREGESYQEYLLNKRDSLLAVARVSPGFTANVLDWWQEREQRAEIPDFTNPAAAARAWAEQYEQRQAAEQQLAITLPKAELFDHLIQVEDSLGFRQVCKMLKVKEPEFRQFLLERNIMYRANGTLTPPPHHMQAGYFTLRSGVGENQHTFSQARFTARGVKWIANLWAGHLSSQPKSVAA
;
A
#
# COMPACT_ATOMS: atom_id res chain seq x y z
N MET A 1 5.43 11.97 -25.33
CA MET A 1 6.65 11.32 -25.85
C MET A 1 6.93 11.90 -27.21
N SER A 2 8.16 12.31 -27.49
CA SER A 2 8.53 12.85 -28.79
C SER A 2 8.86 11.74 -29.79
N SER A 3 8.72 12.01 -31.09
CA SER A 3 9.10 11.07 -32.14
C SER A 3 10.59 10.70 -32.10
N ARG A 4 11.43 11.58 -31.54
CA ARG A 4 12.86 11.30 -31.32
C ARG A 4 13.07 10.35 -30.15
N GLU A 5 12.32 10.50 -29.06
CA GLU A 5 12.35 9.56 -27.94
C GLU A 5 11.92 8.16 -28.38
N ILE A 6 10.86 8.07 -29.19
CA ILE A 6 10.39 6.79 -29.76
C ILE A 6 11.48 6.14 -30.63
N ALA A 7 12.18 6.94 -31.46
CA ALA A 7 13.30 6.47 -32.25
C ALA A 7 14.43 5.90 -31.37
N THR A 8 14.80 6.62 -30.31
CA THR A 8 15.84 6.14 -29.36
C THR A 8 15.42 4.87 -28.62
N LEU A 9 14.14 4.73 -28.25
CA LEU A 9 13.63 3.57 -27.52
C LEU A 9 13.51 2.32 -28.39
N THR A 10 13.16 2.50 -29.67
CA THR A 10 12.93 1.38 -30.60
C THR A 10 14.16 1.02 -31.44
N GLY A 11 15.21 1.85 -31.42
CA GLY A 11 16.40 1.70 -32.27
C GLY A 11 16.14 1.99 -33.75
N ILE A 12 14.96 2.54 -34.09
CA ILE A 12 14.55 2.85 -35.47
C ILE A 12 14.83 4.32 -35.78
N THR A 13 15.07 4.64 -37.05
CA THR A 13 15.44 6.00 -37.44
C THR A 13 14.31 7.00 -37.18
N HIS A 14 14.67 8.23 -36.81
CA HIS A 14 13.68 9.29 -36.57
C HIS A 14 12.79 9.56 -37.79
N GLY A 15 13.34 9.45 -38.99
CA GLY A 15 12.59 9.59 -40.24
C GLY A 15 11.50 8.53 -40.41
N GLU A 16 11.80 7.26 -40.12
CA GLU A 16 10.82 6.17 -40.20
C GLU A 16 9.72 6.33 -39.15
N VAL A 17 10.07 6.72 -37.92
CA VAL A 17 9.11 7.02 -36.87
C VAL A 17 8.18 8.16 -37.30
N LYS A 18 8.73 9.27 -37.84
CA LYS A 18 7.92 10.38 -38.38
C LYS A 18 6.99 9.94 -39.51
N ARG A 19 7.46 9.07 -40.40
CA ARG A 19 6.63 8.52 -41.50
C ARG A 19 5.46 7.71 -40.96
N ILE A 20 5.69 6.87 -39.96
CA ILE A 20 4.64 6.06 -39.33
C ILE A 20 3.63 6.94 -38.61
N ILE A 21 4.09 7.95 -37.87
CA ILE A 21 3.20 8.91 -37.18
C ILE A 21 2.29 9.65 -38.17
N LYS A 22 2.84 10.16 -39.28
CA LYS A 22 2.04 10.76 -40.36
C LYS A 22 1.05 9.79 -40.98
N SER A 23 1.43 8.52 -41.14
CA SER A 23 0.51 7.49 -41.64
C SER A 23 -0.64 7.24 -40.66
N LEU A 24 -0.38 7.23 -39.35
CA LEU A 24 -1.41 7.10 -38.32
C LEU A 24 -2.34 8.32 -38.27
N GLU A 25 -1.81 9.53 -38.47
CA GLU A 25 -2.58 10.75 -38.60
C GLU A 25 -3.49 10.71 -39.83
N THR A 26 -2.94 10.36 -41.00
CA THR A 26 -3.68 10.24 -42.27
C THR A 26 -4.81 9.21 -42.16
N ALA A 27 -4.55 8.10 -41.47
CA ALA A 27 -5.54 7.05 -41.23
C ALA A 27 -6.53 7.38 -40.08
N GLN A 28 -6.48 8.59 -39.52
CA GLN A 28 -7.32 9.04 -38.39
C GLN A 28 -7.29 8.08 -37.19
N ARG A 29 -6.12 7.47 -36.90
CA ARG A 29 -5.94 6.54 -35.77
C ARG A 29 -5.42 7.22 -34.49
N LEU A 30 -4.88 8.43 -34.63
CA LEU A 30 -4.46 9.25 -33.51
C LEU A 30 -5.68 9.78 -32.75
N SER A 31 -5.56 9.84 -31.44
CA SER A 31 -6.63 10.33 -30.57
C SER A 31 -6.73 11.86 -30.54
N GLN A 32 -5.66 12.54 -30.92
CA GLN A 32 -5.55 14.00 -30.92
C GLN A 32 -4.80 14.48 -32.17
N PRO A 33 -5.01 15.74 -32.60
CA PRO A 33 -4.23 16.35 -33.67
C PRO A 33 -2.74 16.34 -33.36
N LEU A 34 -1.91 16.21 -34.40
CA LEU A 34 -0.47 16.10 -34.23
C LEU A 34 0.15 17.44 -33.82
N VAL A 35 0.85 17.45 -32.69
CA VAL A 35 1.58 18.64 -32.23
C VAL A 35 2.98 18.61 -32.81
N ILE A 36 3.33 19.65 -33.57
CA ILE A 36 4.65 19.83 -34.19
C ILE A 36 5.50 20.67 -33.24
N ASN A 37 6.70 20.17 -32.92
CA ASN A 37 7.71 20.90 -32.17
C ASN A 37 8.98 21.06 -33.02
N GLN A 38 9.76 22.10 -32.77
CA GLN A 38 11.06 22.30 -33.39
C GLN A 38 12.16 22.08 -32.36
N PHE A 39 13.26 21.46 -32.80
CA PHE A 39 14.45 21.31 -31.98
C PHE A 39 15.69 21.61 -32.81
N GLU A 40 16.73 22.12 -32.17
CA GLU A 40 18.01 22.37 -32.83
C GLU A 40 18.95 21.19 -32.67
N ARG A 41 19.64 20.84 -33.75
CA ARG A 41 20.74 19.88 -33.76
C ARG A 41 21.82 20.40 -34.70
N GLU A 42 23.05 20.47 -34.20
CA GLU A 42 24.23 20.88 -35.00
C GLU A 42 24.05 22.26 -35.67
N GLY A 43 23.29 23.17 -35.04
CA GLY A 43 23.01 24.51 -35.56
C GLY A 43 21.87 24.59 -36.58
N GLU A 44 21.21 23.47 -36.89
CA GLU A 44 20.07 23.40 -37.80
C GLU A 44 18.77 23.07 -37.04
N SER A 45 17.66 23.70 -37.44
CA SER A 45 16.33 23.45 -36.84
C SER A 45 15.61 22.28 -37.52
N TYR A 46 15.26 21.27 -36.74
CA TYR A 46 14.55 20.07 -37.17
C TYR A 46 13.15 20.00 -36.53
N GLN A 47 12.23 19.32 -37.21
CA GLN A 47 10.87 19.09 -36.70
C GLN A 47 10.73 17.73 -36.03
N GLU A 48 10.07 17.69 -34.88
CA GLU A 48 9.61 16.47 -34.21
C GLU A 48 8.10 16.52 -33.92
N TYR A 49 7.53 15.36 -33.57
CA TYR A 49 6.12 15.24 -33.24
C TYR A 49 5.96 14.84 -31.78
N LEU A 50 5.04 15.50 -31.08
CA LEU A 50 4.71 15.19 -29.70
C LEU A 50 3.41 14.39 -29.64
N LEU A 51 3.48 13.23 -29.01
CA LEU A 51 2.35 12.32 -28.85
C LEU A 51 1.97 12.17 -27.38
N ASN A 52 0.67 12.01 -27.14
CA ASN A 52 0.16 11.60 -25.83
C ASN A 52 0.49 10.12 -25.55
N LYS A 53 0.22 9.64 -24.33
CA LYS A 53 0.57 8.28 -23.91
C LYS A 53 0.02 7.19 -24.84
N ARG A 54 -1.26 7.27 -25.21
CA ARG A 54 -1.93 6.28 -26.06
C ARG A 54 -1.29 6.24 -27.45
N ASP A 55 -1.15 7.40 -28.06
CA ASP A 55 -0.67 7.51 -29.44
C ASP A 55 0.82 7.18 -29.54
N SER A 56 1.58 7.45 -28.48
CA SER A 56 2.98 7.00 -28.35
C SER A 56 3.07 5.47 -28.34
N LEU A 57 2.22 4.78 -27.57
CA LEU A 57 2.17 3.31 -27.53
C LEU A 57 1.76 2.73 -28.89
N LEU A 58 0.78 3.35 -29.56
CA LEU A 58 0.36 2.94 -30.89
C LEU A 58 1.50 3.07 -31.92
N ALA A 59 2.23 4.18 -31.87
CA ALA A 59 3.40 4.39 -32.73
C ALA A 59 4.49 3.34 -32.44
N VAL A 60 4.82 3.10 -31.17
CA VAL A 60 5.80 2.08 -30.75
C VAL A 60 5.39 0.69 -31.22
N ALA A 61 4.12 0.31 -31.06
CA ALA A 61 3.62 -0.99 -31.50
C ALA A 61 3.75 -1.19 -33.02
N ARG A 62 3.54 -0.13 -33.80
CA ARG A 62 3.67 -0.17 -35.27
C ARG A 62 5.12 -0.19 -35.73
N VAL A 63 6.01 0.46 -34.99
CA VAL A 63 7.45 0.60 -35.26
C VAL A 63 8.21 -0.66 -34.85
N SER A 64 7.83 -1.31 -33.74
CA SER A 64 8.48 -2.50 -33.21
C SER A 64 7.56 -3.73 -33.29
N PRO A 65 7.72 -4.59 -34.32
CA PRO A 65 7.02 -5.87 -34.40
C PRO A 65 7.29 -6.77 -33.18
N GLY A 66 8.52 -6.73 -32.64
CA GLY A 66 8.89 -7.49 -31.44
C GLY A 66 8.11 -7.06 -30.20
N PHE A 67 7.84 -5.76 -30.04
CA PHE A 67 6.94 -5.28 -28.98
C PHE A 67 5.55 -5.88 -29.11
N THR A 68 5.00 -5.92 -30.33
CA THR A 68 3.67 -6.49 -30.58
C THR A 68 3.64 -8.01 -30.34
N ALA A 69 4.68 -8.74 -30.74
CA ALA A 69 4.80 -10.18 -30.48
C ALA A 69 4.83 -10.46 -28.97
N ASN A 70 5.67 -9.75 -28.21
CA ASN A 70 5.75 -9.94 -26.76
C ASN A 70 4.41 -9.66 -26.04
N VAL A 71 3.67 -8.63 -26.48
CA VAL A 71 2.34 -8.33 -25.93
C VAL A 71 1.34 -9.44 -26.26
N LEU A 72 1.40 -9.97 -27.48
CA LEU A 72 0.56 -11.09 -27.91
C LEU A 72 0.86 -12.36 -27.11
N ASP A 73 2.13 -12.72 -26.97
CA ASP A 73 2.57 -13.90 -26.21
C ASP A 73 2.13 -13.77 -24.74
N TRP A 74 2.30 -12.58 -24.15
CA TRP A 74 1.83 -12.31 -22.79
C TRP A 74 0.31 -12.44 -22.62
N TRP A 75 -0.48 -12.02 -23.62
CA TRP A 75 -1.92 -12.24 -23.60
C TRP A 75 -2.28 -13.72 -23.72
N GLN A 76 -1.63 -14.46 -24.62
CA GLN A 76 -1.85 -15.90 -24.76
C GLN A 76 -1.50 -16.66 -23.48
N GLU A 77 -0.38 -16.32 -22.83
CA GLU A 77 -0.01 -16.90 -21.53
C GLU A 77 -1.04 -16.56 -20.44
N ARG A 78 -1.60 -15.35 -20.43
CA ARG A 78 -2.65 -14.98 -19.47
C ARG A 78 -3.97 -15.69 -19.74
N GLU A 79 -4.33 -15.91 -21.00
CA GLU A 79 -5.52 -16.68 -21.36
C GLU A 79 -5.37 -18.16 -20.97
N GLN A 80 -4.18 -18.74 -21.14
CA GLN A 80 -3.90 -20.10 -20.66
C GLN A 80 -3.97 -20.23 -19.14
N ARG A 81 -3.61 -19.18 -18.39
CA ARG A 81 -3.71 -19.14 -16.92
C ARG A 81 -5.11 -18.82 -16.42
N ALA A 82 -5.96 -18.23 -17.24
CA ALA A 82 -7.37 -18.10 -16.93
C ALA A 82 -7.99 -19.49 -17.08
N GLU A 83 -7.91 -20.29 -16.01
CA GLU A 83 -8.63 -21.56 -15.89
C GLU A 83 -10.13 -21.29 -15.88
N ILE A 84 -10.69 -21.01 -17.05
CA ILE A 84 -12.12 -21.01 -17.26
C ILE A 84 -12.52 -22.49 -17.22
N PRO A 85 -13.43 -22.90 -16.31
CA PRO A 85 -13.90 -24.27 -16.27
C PRO A 85 -14.49 -24.66 -17.63
N ASP A 86 -14.16 -25.84 -18.12
CA ASP A 86 -14.77 -26.37 -19.33
C ASP A 86 -16.28 -26.59 -19.10
N PHE A 87 -17.09 -25.67 -19.63
CA PHE A 87 -18.55 -25.70 -19.52
C PHE A 87 -19.20 -26.77 -20.42
N THR A 88 -18.43 -27.50 -21.22
CA THR A 88 -18.92 -28.59 -22.07
C THR A 88 -19.34 -29.80 -21.22
N ASN A 89 -18.85 -29.91 -19.98
CA ASN A 89 -19.27 -30.93 -19.01
C ASN A 89 -20.00 -30.31 -17.80
N PRO A 90 -21.34 -30.37 -17.76
CA PRO A 90 -22.16 -29.77 -16.70
C PRO A 90 -21.79 -30.26 -15.29
N ALA A 91 -21.33 -31.51 -15.16
CA ALA A 91 -20.96 -32.09 -13.87
C ALA A 91 -19.62 -31.53 -13.36
N ALA A 92 -18.67 -31.24 -14.25
CA ALA A 92 -17.40 -30.62 -13.87
C ALA A 92 -17.59 -29.15 -13.47
N ALA A 93 -18.41 -28.42 -14.24
CA ALA A 93 -18.76 -27.04 -13.93
C ALA A 93 -19.48 -26.91 -12.57
N ALA A 94 -20.45 -27.81 -12.28
CA ALA A 94 -21.15 -27.82 -11.00
C ALA A 94 -20.22 -28.07 -9.80
N ARG A 95 -19.23 -28.97 -9.95
CA ARG A 95 -18.24 -29.24 -8.90
C ARG A 95 -17.33 -28.03 -8.63
N ALA A 96 -16.82 -27.39 -9.69
CA ALA A 96 -15.99 -26.20 -9.56
C ALA A 96 -16.76 -25.03 -8.89
N TRP A 97 -18.03 -24.88 -9.23
CA TRP A 97 -18.92 -23.91 -8.57
C TRP A 97 -19.14 -24.21 -7.09
N ALA A 98 -19.37 -25.47 -6.73
CA ALA A 98 -19.54 -25.87 -5.33
C ALA A 98 -18.28 -25.57 -4.51
N GLU A 99 -17.10 -25.91 -5.03
CA GLU A 99 -15.83 -25.65 -4.36
C GLU A 99 -15.58 -24.15 -4.16
N GLN A 100 -15.81 -23.33 -5.20
CA GLN A 100 -15.71 -21.87 -5.09
C GLN A 100 -16.69 -21.30 -4.05
N TYR A 101 -17.91 -21.83 -4.00
CA TYR A 101 -18.92 -21.39 -3.06
C TYR A 101 -18.56 -21.73 -1.61
N GLU A 102 -18.06 -22.94 -1.36
CA GLU A 102 -17.58 -23.38 -0.05
C GLU A 102 -16.38 -22.54 0.44
N GLN A 103 -15.41 -22.28 -0.44
CA GLN A 103 -14.27 -21.41 -0.11
C GLN A 103 -14.73 -19.99 0.25
N ARG A 104 -15.67 -19.45 -0.52
CA ARG A 104 -16.25 -18.14 -0.24
C ARG A 104 -16.99 -18.11 1.10
N GLN A 105 -17.81 -19.12 1.39
CA GLN A 105 -18.50 -19.23 2.67
C GLN A 105 -17.52 -19.33 3.84
N ALA A 106 -16.46 -20.13 3.73
CA ALA A 106 -15.45 -20.25 4.77
C ALA A 106 -14.74 -18.91 5.04
N ALA A 107 -14.41 -18.16 3.98
CA ALA A 107 -13.82 -16.82 4.10
C ALA A 107 -14.80 -15.82 4.75
N GLU A 108 -16.07 -15.81 4.33
CA GLU A 108 -17.12 -14.96 4.92
C GLU A 108 -17.36 -15.28 6.40
N GLN A 109 -17.32 -16.56 6.79
CA GLN A 109 -17.42 -16.97 8.20
C GLN A 109 -16.23 -16.47 9.04
N GLN A 110 -15.01 -16.53 8.50
CA GLN A 110 -13.82 -15.99 9.18
C GLN A 110 -13.92 -14.47 9.37
N LEU A 111 -14.44 -13.75 8.37
CA LEU A 111 -14.71 -12.31 8.48
C LEU A 111 -15.81 -12.03 9.50
N ALA A 112 -16.89 -12.80 9.54
CA ALA A 112 -17.97 -12.65 10.50
C ALA A 112 -17.54 -12.90 11.95
N ILE A 113 -16.55 -13.77 12.20
CA ILE A 113 -15.95 -13.94 13.54
C ILE A 113 -15.07 -12.74 13.92
N THR A 114 -14.45 -12.10 12.93
CA THR A 114 -13.52 -10.99 13.14
C THR A 114 -14.24 -9.64 13.29
N LEU A 115 -15.36 -9.45 12.58
CA LEU A 115 -16.19 -8.23 12.62
C LEU A 115 -16.59 -7.80 14.05
N PRO A 116 -17.19 -8.67 14.91
CA PRO A 116 -17.60 -8.27 16.25
C PRO A 116 -16.40 -7.98 17.17
N LYS A 117 -15.23 -8.55 16.90
CA LYS A 117 -13.99 -8.24 17.64
C LYS A 117 -13.45 -6.85 17.28
N ALA A 118 -13.59 -6.44 16.03
CA ALA A 118 -13.18 -5.11 15.58
C ALA A 118 -14.14 -4.02 16.09
N GLU A 119 -15.45 -4.25 15.99
CA GLU A 119 -16.48 -3.30 16.42
C GLU A 119 -16.49 -3.07 17.94
N LEU A 120 -16.32 -4.12 18.73
CA LEU A 120 -16.23 -4.00 20.20
C LEU A 120 -14.99 -3.19 20.61
N PHE A 121 -13.89 -3.35 19.88
CA PHE A 121 -12.67 -2.58 20.11
C PHE A 121 -12.85 -1.10 19.75
N ASP A 122 -13.59 -0.80 18.67
CA ASP A 122 -13.89 0.57 18.26
C ASP A 122 -14.89 1.25 19.21
N HIS A 123 -15.82 0.51 19.83
CA HIS A 123 -16.68 1.03 20.90
C HIS A 123 -15.91 1.33 22.20
N LEU A 124 -14.91 0.51 22.57
CA LEU A 124 -14.04 0.79 23.73
C LEU A 124 -13.18 2.06 23.53
N ILE A 125 -12.99 2.51 22.29
CA ILE A 125 -12.20 3.70 21.95
C ILE A 125 -12.98 5.01 22.14
N GLN A 126 -14.31 4.96 22.27
CA GLN A 126 -15.14 6.15 22.49
C GLN A 126 -15.13 6.66 23.95
N VAL A 127 -14.51 5.94 24.89
CA VAL A 127 -14.38 6.44 26.27
C VAL A 127 -13.25 7.47 26.32
N GLU A 128 -13.61 8.74 26.48
CA GLU A 128 -12.76 9.95 26.43
C GLU A 128 -11.67 10.05 27.53
N ASP A 129 -11.45 9.02 28.34
CA ASP A 129 -10.45 9.03 29.40
C ASP A 129 -9.10 8.46 28.92
N SER A 130 -8.14 9.36 28.70
CA SER A 130 -6.73 9.00 28.47
C SER A 130 -6.18 8.10 29.59
N LEU A 131 -5.75 6.89 29.23
CA LEU A 131 -5.36 5.85 30.17
C LEU A 131 -3.92 6.04 30.66
N GLY A 132 -3.68 5.78 31.95
CA GLY A 132 -2.34 5.74 32.52
C GLY A 132 -1.60 4.44 32.20
N PHE A 133 -0.26 4.44 32.32
CA PHE A 133 0.60 3.28 32.02
C PHE A 133 0.14 1.97 32.70
N ARG A 134 -0.16 2.02 34.01
CA ARG A 134 -0.62 0.86 34.78
C ARG A 134 -2.00 0.36 34.32
N GLN A 135 -2.89 1.26 33.92
CA GLN A 135 -4.22 0.90 33.44
C GLN A 135 -4.12 0.15 32.10
N VAL A 136 -3.25 0.61 31.20
CA VAL A 136 -2.96 -0.08 29.93
C VAL A 136 -2.36 -1.47 30.19
N CYS A 137 -1.41 -1.60 31.13
CA CYS A 137 -0.83 -2.91 31.49
C CYS A 137 -1.90 -3.87 32.03
N LYS A 138 -2.80 -3.40 32.89
CA LYS A 138 -3.91 -4.20 33.44
C LYS A 138 -4.88 -4.64 32.36
N MET A 139 -5.21 -3.75 31.43
CA MET A 139 -6.12 -4.03 30.32
C MET A 139 -5.54 -5.07 29.36
N LEU A 140 -4.25 -4.95 29.03
CA LEU A 140 -3.55 -5.91 28.15
C LEU A 140 -3.12 -7.19 28.88
N LYS A 141 -3.31 -7.27 30.21
CA LYS A 141 -2.85 -8.37 31.07
C LYS A 141 -1.34 -8.65 30.94
N VAL A 142 -0.52 -7.60 30.91
CA VAL A 142 0.94 -7.68 30.74
C VAL A 142 1.66 -7.27 32.02
N LYS A 143 2.83 -7.87 32.30
CA LYS A 143 3.70 -7.43 33.41
C LYS A 143 4.32 -6.07 33.09
N GLU A 144 4.18 -5.12 34.03
CA GLU A 144 4.74 -3.76 33.91
C GLU A 144 6.22 -3.68 33.45
N PRO A 145 7.17 -4.52 33.95
CA PRO A 145 8.56 -4.47 33.50
C PRO A 145 8.76 -4.92 32.06
N GLU A 146 8.08 -5.99 31.63
CA GLU A 146 8.17 -6.52 30.26
C GLU A 146 7.63 -5.51 29.25
N PHE A 147 6.49 -4.89 29.57
CA PHE A 147 5.89 -3.85 28.73
C PHE A 147 6.78 -2.60 28.66
N ARG A 148 7.41 -2.22 29.78
CA ARG A 148 8.36 -1.09 29.81
C ARG A 148 9.58 -1.34 28.94
N GLN A 149 10.14 -2.55 28.98
CA GLN A 149 11.29 -2.92 28.17
C GLN A 149 10.95 -2.83 26.67
N PHE A 150 9.79 -3.36 26.27
CA PHE A 150 9.33 -3.30 24.88
C PHE A 150 9.14 -1.88 24.34
N LEU A 151 8.58 -0.97 25.14
CA LEU A 151 8.43 0.42 24.72
C LEU A 151 9.79 1.12 24.53
N LEU A 152 10.81 0.74 25.32
CA LEU A 152 12.16 1.27 25.21
C LEU A 152 12.90 0.67 24.01
N GLU A 153 12.83 -0.65 23.81
CA GLU A 153 13.48 -1.37 22.70
C GLU A 153 12.99 -0.88 21.33
N ARG A 154 11.69 -0.59 21.21
CA ARG A 154 11.09 -0.07 19.97
C ARG A 154 11.14 1.44 19.85
N ASN A 155 11.81 2.13 20.77
CA ASN A 155 11.93 3.60 20.80
C ASN A 155 10.57 4.33 20.77
N ILE A 156 9.53 3.70 21.36
CA ILE A 156 8.17 4.26 21.46
C ILE A 156 8.08 5.25 22.63
N MET A 157 8.85 5.00 23.69
CA MET A 157 9.09 5.91 24.81
C MET A 157 10.56 5.89 25.18
N TYR A 158 11.04 6.98 25.79
CA TYR A 158 12.38 7.07 26.37
C TYR A 158 12.29 7.52 27.83
N ARG A 159 13.39 7.35 28.58
CA ARG A 159 13.47 7.82 29.97
C ARG A 159 13.97 9.26 29.99
N ALA A 160 13.15 10.15 30.52
CA ALA A 160 13.55 11.52 30.85
C ALA A 160 13.28 11.77 32.33
N ASN A 161 14.32 12.16 33.09
CA ASN A 161 14.22 12.45 34.54
C ASN A 161 13.49 11.34 35.35
N GLY A 162 13.81 10.08 35.06
CA GLY A 162 13.19 8.92 35.73
C GLY A 162 11.74 8.60 35.31
N THR A 163 11.14 9.41 34.43
CA THR A 163 9.77 9.24 33.92
C THR A 163 9.78 8.77 32.46
N LEU A 164 8.81 7.94 32.08
CA LEU A 164 8.63 7.50 30.69
C LEU A 164 7.94 8.59 29.87
N THR A 165 8.64 9.08 28.85
CA THR A 165 8.19 10.19 28.00
C THR A 165 8.13 9.73 26.54
N PRO A 166 7.03 10.00 25.82
CA PRO A 166 6.91 9.69 24.40
C PRO A 166 7.67 10.72 23.54
N PRO A 167 8.30 10.30 22.42
CA PRO A 167 8.86 11.21 21.42
C PRO A 167 7.80 12.16 20.83
N PRO A 168 8.22 13.36 20.39
CA PRO A 168 7.30 14.37 19.83
C PRO A 168 6.55 13.87 18.59
N HIS A 169 7.16 13.01 17.77
CA HIS A 169 6.51 12.42 16.60
C HIS A 169 5.29 11.56 16.97
N HIS A 170 5.35 10.81 18.07
CA HIS A 170 4.21 9.99 18.54
C HIS A 170 3.12 10.82 19.24
N MET A 171 3.48 11.98 19.80
CA MET A 171 2.50 12.93 20.32
C MET A 171 1.76 13.66 19.19
N GLN A 172 2.46 14.10 18.14
CA GLN A 172 1.86 14.72 16.95
C GLN A 172 0.93 13.76 16.20
N ALA A 173 1.26 12.47 16.18
CA ALA A 173 0.41 11.43 15.62
C ALA A 173 -0.86 11.14 16.47
N GLY A 174 -1.00 11.75 17.65
CA GLY A 174 -2.18 11.64 18.50
C GLY A 174 -2.25 10.34 19.32
N TYR A 175 -1.14 9.61 19.49
CA TYR A 175 -1.10 8.38 20.29
C TYR A 175 -0.96 8.63 21.79
N PHE A 176 -0.37 9.77 22.17
CA PHE A 176 -0.12 10.13 23.57
C PHE A 176 -0.57 11.55 23.86
N THR A 177 -1.04 11.78 25.08
CA THR A 177 -1.31 13.11 25.64
C THR A 177 -0.49 13.33 26.91
N LEU A 178 0.10 14.51 27.07
CA LEU A 178 0.78 14.88 28.30
C LEU A 178 -0.22 15.54 29.24
N ARG A 179 -0.48 14.92 30.39
CA ARG A 179 -1.23 15.55 31.46
C ARG A 179 -0.24 16.15 32.45
N SER A 180 -0.19 17.47 32.46
CA SER A 180 0.56 18.23 33.45
C SER A 180 -0.38 18.70 34.56
N GLY A 181 0.03 18.54 35.81
CA GLY A 181 -0.74 18.96 36.98
C GLY A 181 0.17 19.32 38.14
N VAL A 182 -0.39 19.96 39.17
CA VAL A 182 0.29 20.19 40.44
C VAL A 182 -0.19 19.11 41.39
N GLY A 183 0.73 18.27 41.87
CA GLY A 183 0.40 17.25 42.86
C GLY A 183 0.06 17.88 44.21
N GLU A 184 -0.54 17.12 45.12
CA GLU A 184 -0.87 17.58 46.49
C GLU A 184 0.35 18.17 47.22
N ASN A 185 1.57 17.74 46.84
CA ASN A 185 2.84 18.22 47.37
C ASN A 185 3.39 19.48 46.66
N GLN A 186 2.56 20.24 45.94
CA GLN A 186 2.93 21.45 45.17
C GLN A 186 3.99 21.27 44.06
N HIS A 187 4.47 20.04 43.82
CA HIS A 187 5.35 19.73 42.70
C HIS A 187 4.56 19.57 41.40
N THR A 188 5.04 20.21 40.34
CA THR A 188 4.53 20.02 38.98
C THR A 188 4.94 18.65 38.47
N PHE A 189 3.95 17.83 38.11
CA PHE A 189 4.18 16.54 37.45
C PHE A 189 3.68 16.62 36.01
N SER A 190 4.43 16.00 35.10
CA SER A 190 4.01 15.79 33.72
C SER A 190 4.07 14.31 33.42
N GLN A 191 2.91 13.71 33.16
CA GLN A 191 2.81 12.28 32.90
C GLN A 191 2.15 12.03 31.55
N ALA A 192 2.78 11.17 30.74
CA ALA A 192 2.22 10.71 29.49
C ALA A 192 1.05 9.75 29.74
N ARG A 193 -0.06 10.00 29.05
CA ARG A 193 -1.25 9.16 29.01
C ARG A 193 -1.48 8.67 27.59
N PHE A 194 -2.09 7.50 27.48
CA PHE A 194 -2.36 6.83 26.23
C PHE A 194 -3.75 7.23 25.75
N THR A 195 -3.84 7.75 24.53
CA THR A 195 -5.15 7.95 23.90
C THR A 195 -5.73 6.61 23.49
N ALA A 196 -7.04 6.54 23.26
CA ALA A 196 -7.67 5.32 22.76
C ALA A 196 -7.03 4.82 21.43
N ARG A 197 -6.63 5.74 20.56
CA ARG A 197 -5.87 5.45 19.34
C ARG A 197 -4.46 4.92 19.64
N GLY A 198 -3.77 5.49 20.63
CA GLY A 198 -2.46 5.01 21.08
C GLY A 198 -2.51 3.62 21.69
N VAL A 199 -3.58 3.32 22.43
CA VAL A 199 -3.84 1.98 22.98
C VAL A 199 -4.05 0.95 21.87
N LYS A 200 -4.86 1.25 20.83
CA LYS A 200 -5.03 0.39 19.64
C LYS A 200 -3.70 0.06 18.98
N TRP A 201 -2.92 1.12 18.74
CA TRP A 201 -1.64 1.01 18.06
C TRP A 201 -0.66 0.13 18.84
N ILE A 202 -0.56 0.33 20.16
CA ILE A 202 0.36 -0.43 20.99
C ILE A 202 -0.12 -1.86 21.25
N ALA A 203 -1.43 -2.08 21.37
CA ALA A 203 -2.00 -3.43 21.50
C ALA A 203 -1.67 -4.29 20.26
N ASN A 204 -1.81 -3.74 19.05
CA ASN A 204 -1.47 -4.43 17.81
C ASN A 204 0.04 -4.70 17.70
N LEU A 205 0.88 -3.73 18.04
CA LEU A 205 2.33 -3.90 18.04
C LEU A 205 2.80 -4.93 19.06
N TRP A 206 2.17 -4.96 20.23
CA TRP A 206 2.44 -5.94 21.28
C TRP A 206 2.00 -7.35 20.88
N ALA A 207 0.81 -7.49 20.27
CA ALA A 207 0.34 -8.77 19.73
C ALA A 207 1.29 -9.32 18.65
N GLY A 208 1.78 -8.47 17.75
CA GLY A 208 2.80 -8.83 16.76
C GLY A 208 4.16 -9.17 17.38
N HIS A 209 4.51 -8.55 18.50
CA HIS A 209 5.73 -8.91 19.24
C HIS A 209 5.61 -10.28 19.91
N LEU A 210 4.46 -10.58 20.52
CA LEU A 210 4.18 -11.89 21.11
C LEU A 210 4.18 -13.03 20.06
N SER A 211 3.71 -12.77 18.84
CA SER A 211 3.78 -13.77 17.77
C SER A 211 5.20 -13.93 17.20
N SER A 212 6.03 -12.88 17.24
CA SER A 212 7.43 -12.94 16.81
C SER A 212 8.39 -13.52 17.86
N GLN A 213 8.02 -13.50 19.14
CA GLN A 213 8.80 -14.16 20.18
C GLN A 213 8.51 -15.67 20.14
N PRO A 214 9.50 -16.54 19.86
CA PRO A 214 9.31 -17.96 20.04
C PRO A 214 9.01 -18.19 21.52
N LYS A 215 7.93 -18.94 21.84
CA LYS A 215 7.61 -19.40 23.19
C LYS A 215 8.85 -20.04 23.82
N SER A 216 9.62 -19.27 24.57
CA SER A 216 10.61 -19.82 25.49
C SER A 216 9.97 -19.82 26.88
N VAL A 217 9.84 -21.04 27.39
CA VAL A 217 9.64 -21.42 28.78
C VAL A 217 8.24 -21.21 29.35
N ALA A 218 7.38 -22.20 29.07
CA ALA A 218 6.61 -22.81 30.15
C ALA A 218 7.59 -23.52 31.08
N ALA A 219 7.67 -23.07 32.33
CA ALA A 219 8.16 -23.80 33.50
C ALA A 219 7.51 -23.17 34.73
#